data_AF-A0A3D2F8J2-F1
#
_entry.id   AF-A0A3D2F8J2-F1
#
_cell.length_a   1.000
_cell.length_b   1.000
_cell.length_c   1.000
_cell.angle_alpha   90.00
_cell.angle_beta   90.00
_cell.angle_gamma   90.00
#
_symmetry.space_group_name_H-M   'P 1'
#
loop_
_entity.id
_entity.type
_entity.pdbx_description
1 polymer ?
#
loop_
_entity_poly.entity_id
_entity_poly.type
_entity_poly.pdbx_seq_one_letter_code
_entity_poly.pdbx_strand_id
1 'polypeptide(L)' 'MGTFIIRRLGQMLLTALCLTFIVFFMTNLTPNLEKLAKTQGNFRMSDEAVNSWLSDRGYLAPLPYKFGQWVGVVP' A
#
# COMPACT_ATOMS: atom_id res chain seq x y z
N MET A 1 2.74 37.63 0.24
CA MET A 1 2.20 36.64 1.20
C MET A 1 1.69 35.35 0.53
N GLY A 2 0.91 35.41 -0.56
CA GLY A 2 0.38 34.20 -1.22
C GLY A 2 1.43 33.18 -1.68
N THR A 3 2.52 33.61 -2.32
CA THR A 3 3.60 32.72 -2.78
C THR A 3 4.30 31.97 -1.64
N PHE A 4 4.41 32.60 -0.46
CA PHE A 4 4.97 31.96 0.74
C PHE A 4 4.07 30.83 1.23
N ILE A 5 2.76 31.07 1.28
CA ILE A 5 1.77 30.08 1.69
C ILE A 5 1.73 28.91 0.71
N ILE A 6 1.70 29.16 -0.60
CA ILE A 6 1.68 28.12 -1.63
C ILE A 6 2.93 27.23 -1.56
N ARG A 7 4.13 27.82 -1.43
CA ARG A 7 5.37 27.03 -1.30
C ARG A 7 5.36 26.14 -0.06
N ARG A 8 4.86 26.66 1.07
CA ARG A 8 4.82 25.91 2.32
C ARG A 8 3.77 24.81 2.31
N LEU A 9 2.56 25.10 1.84
CA LEU A 9 1.51 24.10 1.65
C LEU A 9 1.96 23.00 0.69
N GLY A 10 2.55 23.37 -0.45
CA GLY A 10 3.08 22.42 -1.42
C GLY A 10 4.13 21.49 -0.82
N GLN A 11 5.08 22.02 -0.04
CA GLN A 11 6.10 21.19 0.60
C GLN A 11 5.52 20.28 1.69
N MET A 12 4.53 20.76 2.46
CA MET A 12 3.84 19.92 3.45
C MET A 12 3.07 18.78 2.80
N LEU A 13 2.33 19.06 1.71
CA LEU A 13 1.60 18.04 0.96
C LEU A 13 2.54 17.03 0.29
N LEU A 14 3.64 17.49 -0.32
CA LEU A 14 4.63 16.61 -0.92
C LEU A 14 5.26 15.68 0.11
N THR A 15 5.65 16.24 1.27
CA THR A 15 6.24 15.44 2.35
C THR A 15 5.24 14.42 2.88
N ALA A 16 3.98 14.83 3.09
CA ALA A 16 2.91 13.94 3.53
C ALA A 16 2.70 12.79 2.52
N LEU A 17 2.57 13.11 1.23
CA LEU A 17 2.41 12.12 0.16
C LEU A 17 3.59 11.12 0.14
N CYS A 18 4.82 11.61 0.22
CA CYS A 18 6.01 10.77 0.24
C CYS A 18 6.03 9.83 1.45
N LEU A 19 5.75 10.34 2.66
CA LEU A 19 5.70 9.52 3.87
C LEU A 19 4.57 8.50 3.82
N THR A 20 3.39 8.89 3.35
CA THR A 20 2.26 7.97 3.14
C THR A 20 2.62 6.85 2.16
N PHE A 21 3.27 7.17 1.05
CA PHE A 21 3.73 6.17 0.09
C PHE A 21 4.78 5.22 0.68
N ILE A 22 5.76 5.74 1.43
CA ILE A 22 6.79 4.92 2.07
C ILE A 22 6.16 3.94 3.06
N VAL A 23 5.26 4.42 3.93
CA VAL A 23 4.56 3.56 4.90
C VAL A 23 3.73 2.51 4.17
N PHE A 24 2.99 2.91 3.13
CA PHE A 24 2.21 1.99 2.31
C PHE A 24 3.08 0.91 1.66
N PHE A 25 4.25 1.28 1.13
CA PHE A 25 5.19 0.34 0.56
C PHE A 25 5.71 -0.66 1.60
N MET A 26 6.11 -0.17 2.78
CA MET A 26 6.61 -1.01 3.87
C MET A 26 5.56 -2.02 4.34
N THR A 27 4.29 -1.63 4.44
CA THR A 27 3.20 -2.54 4.86
C THR A 27 2.78 -3.52 3.77
N ASN A 28 3.02 -3.20 2.49
CA ASN A 28 2.68 -4.05 1.34
C ASN A 28 3.84 -4.92 0.83
N LEU A 29 4.95 -5.03 1.58
CA LEU A 29 6.01 -5.98 1.27
C LEU A 29 5.49 -7.42 1.37
N THR A 30 5.95 -8.30 0.47
CA THR A 30 5.59 -9.73 0.42
C THR A 30 5.57 -10.44 1.79
N PRO A 31 6.59 -10.31 2.68
CA PRO A 31 6.55 -10.96 4.00
C PRO A 31 5.41 -10.45 4.91
N ASN A 32 4.99 -9.19 4.78
CA ASN A 32 3.86 -8.66 5.56
C ASN A 32 2.53 -9.14 4.99
N LEU A 33 2.43 -9.27 3.67
CA LEU A 33 1.26 -9.85 3.00
C LEU A 33 1.10 -11.34 3.29
N GLU A 34 2.20 -12.10 3.35
CA GLU A 34 2.16 -13.51 3.76
C GLU A 34 1.65 -13.65 5.20
N LYS A 35 2.15 -12.81 6.12
CA LYS A 35 1.64 -12.76 7.50
C LYS A 35 0.15 -12.46 7.51
N LEU A 36 -0.31 -11.49 6.73
CA LEU A 36 -1.73 -11.15 6.59
C LEU A 36 -2.55 -12.36 6.11
N ALA A 37 -2.09 -13.08 5.08
CA ALA A 37 -2.78 -14.25 4.55
C ALA A 37 -2.88 -15.38 5.60
N LYS A 38 -1.80 -15.64 6.33
CA LYS A 38 -1.77 -16.68 7.38
C LYS A 38 -2.61 -16.30 8.61
N THR A 39 -2.71 -15.01 8.97
CA THR A 39 -3.54 -14.56 10.09
C THR A 39 -5.04 -14.50 9.75
N GLN A 40 -5.40 -14.14 8.52
CA GLN A 40 -6.79 -14.01 8.08
C GLN A 40 -7.38 -15.30 7.50
N GLY A 41 -6.53 -16.16 6.92
CA GLY A 41 -6.93 -17.45 6.36
C GLY A 41 -6.70 -18.58 7.35
N ASN A 42 -5.59 -19.29 7.18
CA ASN A 42 -5.19 -20.40 8.04
C ASN A 42 -3.67 -20.32 8.32
N PHE A 43 -3.28 -20.40 9.60
CA PHE A 43 -1.88 -20.32 10.01
C PHE A 43 -1.00 -21.42 9.40
N ARG A 44 -1.59 -22.55 8.99
CA ARG A 44 -0.89 -23.68 8.34
C ARG A 44 -0.99 -23.66 6.81
N MET A 45 -1.31 -22.53 6.19
CA MET A 45 -1.33 -22.41 4.73
C MET A 45 0.05 -22.70 4.12
N SER A 46 0.07 -23.48 3.02
CA SER A 46 1.25 -23.62 2.16
C SER A 46 1.49 -22.33 1.36
N ASP A 47 2.67 -22.22 0.76
CA ASP A 47 3.06 -21.02 0.00
C ASP A 47 2.18 -20.83 -1.25
N GLU A 48 1.75 -21.92 -1.89
CA GLU A 48 0.80 -21.87 -3.01
C GLU A 48 -0.56 -21.32 -2.56
N ALA A 49 -1.03 -21.75 -1.38
CA ALA A 49 -2.28 -21.29 -0.82
C ALA A 49 -2.21 -19.80 -0.45
N VAL A 50 -1.07 -19.32 0.07
CA VAL A 50 -0.83 -17.90 0.33
C VAL A 50 -0.89 -17.10 -0.96
N ASN A 51 -0.19 -17.52 -2.01
CA ASN A 51 -0.18 -16.83 -3.29
C ASN A 51 -1.57 -16.77 -3.92
N SER A 52 -2.33 -17.87 -3.88
CA SER A 52 -3.73 -17.89 -4.32
C SER A 52 -4.59 -16.90 -3.54
N TRP A 53 -4.51 -16.95 -2.20
CA TRP A 53 -5.25 -16.03 -1.32
C TRP A 53 -4.93 -14.55 -1.58
N LEU A 54 -3.65 -14.23 -1.83
CA LEU A 54 -3.19 -12.88 -2.14
C LEU A 54 -3.63 -12.43 -3.53
N SER A 55 -3.57 -13.32 -4.52
CA SER A 55 -3.98 -13.06 -5.90
C SER A 55 -5.47 -12.76 -5.98
N ASP A 56 -6.30 -13.61 -5.36
CA ASP A 56 -7.77 -13.48 -5.35
C ASP A 56 -8.26 -12.14 -4.78
N ARG A 57 -7.44 -11.52 -3.92
CA ARG A 57 -7.74 -10.24 -3.24
C ARG A 57 -7.00 -9.06 -3.85
N GLY A 58 -6.28 -9.25 -4.95
CA GLY A 58 -5.56 -8.19 -5.65
C GLY A 58 -4.28 -7.70 -4.96
N TYR A 59 -3.78 -8.38 -3.91
CA TYR A 59 -2.54 -7.99 -3.23
C TYR A 59 -1.29 -8.15 -4.10
N LEU A 60 -1.37 -8.95 -5.17
CA LEU A 60 -0.30 -9.14 -6.16
C LEU A 60 -0.34 -8.13 -7.32
N ALA A 61 -1.30 -7.21 -7.33
CA ALA A 61 -1.35 -6.15 -8.35
C ALA A 61 -0.14 -5.21 -8.25
N PRO A 62 0.23 -4.52 -9.35
CA PRO A 62 1.34 -3.57 -9.36
C PRO A 62 1.21 -2.53 -8.23
N LEU A 63 2.32 -2.23 -7.55
CA LEU A 63 2.33 -1.32 -6.40
C LEU A 63 1.69 0.06 -6.69
N PRO A 64 1.95 0.74 -7.83
CA PRO A 64 1.31 2.02 -8.13
C PRO A 64 -0.21 1.91 -8.25
N TYR A 65 -0.70 0.78 -8.78
CA TYR A 65 -2.13 0.52 -8.91
C TYR A 65 -2.77 0.33 -7.52
N LYS A 66 -2.18 -0.52 -6.66
CA LYS A 66 -2.65 -0.72 -5.29
C LYS A 66 -2.64 0.58 -4.47
N PHE A 67 -1.61 1.41 -4.64
CA PHE A 67 -1.54 2.71 -3.98
C PHE A 67 -2.65 3.65 -4.48
N GLY A 68 -2.89 3.69 -5.80
CA GLY A 68 -3.99 4.46 -6.39
C GLY A 68 -5.38 4.02 -5.89
N GLN A 69 -5.61 2.72 -5.76
CA GLN A 69 -6.83 2.17 -5.17
C GLN A 69 -6.99 2.55 -3.69
N TRP A 70 -5.91 2.44 -2.90
CA TRP A 70 -5.94 2.76 -1.48
C TRP A 70 -6.20 4.25 -1.20
N VAL A 71 -5.64 5.15 -2.02
CA VAL A 71 -5.92 6.61 -1.92
C VAL A 71 -7.29 6.97 -2.50
N GLY A 72 -7.96 6.06 -3.23
CA GLY A 72 -9.27 6.30 -3.84
C GLY A 72 -9.21 7.06 -5.17
N VAL A 73 -8.08 7.03 -5.86
CA VAL A 73 -7.88 7.67 -7.18
C VAL A 73 -8.23 6.72 -8.33
N VAL A 74 -8.03 5.42 -8.12
CA VAL A 74 -8.26 4.35 -9.11
C VAL A 74 -9.31 3.38 -8.55
N PRO A 75 -10.25 2.87 -9.36
CA PRO A 75 -11.26 1.91 -8.91
C PRO A 75 -10.68 0.55 -8.49
#